data_AF-A0A2V7K9R1-F1
#
_entry.id   AF-A0A2V7K9R1-F1
#
_cell.length_a   1.000
_cell.length_b   1.000
_cell.length_c   1.000
_cell.angle_alpha   90.00
_cell.angle_beta   90.00
_cell.angle_gamma   90.00
#
_symmetry.space_group_name_H-M   'P 1'
#
loop_
_entity.id
_entity.type
_entity.pdbx_description
1 polymer ?
#
loop_
_entity_poly.entity_id
_entity_poly.type
_entity_poly.pdbx_seq_one_letter_code
_entity_poly.pdbx_strand_id
1 'polypeptide(L)'
;MIRAGGVDGPLSEDTLGGYQAAHQRPPAFGGSDGFAYSVAASADEGPGADGRYGAYLLFVRWREGADRPAGHLETDYLAFGATAEAALRPLLSLTLREVKDHLERLIEARGERAPG
;
A
#
# COMPACT_ATOMS: atom_id res chain seq x y z
N MET A 1 -15.62 0.88 -13.42
CA MET A 1 -15.32 0.10 -14.63
C MET A 1 -14.01 -0.63 -14.38
N ILE A 2 -14.06 -1.91 -13.98
CA ILE A 2 -12.87 -2.70 -13.70
C ILE A 2 -12.35 -3.22 -15.03
N ARG A 3 -11.11 -2.88 -15.41
CA ARG A 3 -10.45 -3.53 -16.54
C ARG A 3 -9.98 -4.91 -16.10
N ALA A 4 -10.69 -5.93 -16.55
CA ALA A 4 -10.14 -7.27 -16.69
C ALA A 4 -9.14 -7.24 -17.86
N GLY A 5 -7.86 -7.35 -17.51
CA GLY A 5 -6.74 -7.44 -18.45
C GLY A 5 -5.61 -8.15 -17.75
N GLY A 6 -5.74 -9.47 -17.62
CA GLY A 6 -4.65 -10.33 -17.17
C GLY A 6 -3.48 -10.23 -18.13
N VAL A 7 -2.32 -9.89 -17.60
CA VAL A 7 -1.05 -10.15 -18.24
C VAL A 7 -0.29 -11.10 -17.33
N ASP A 8 -0.23 -12.38 -17.72
CA ASP A 8 0.66 -13.36 -17.10
C ASP A 8 2.09 -13.10 -17.61
N GLY A 9 2.72 -12.08 -17.05
CA GLY A 9 4.11 -11.70 -17.24
C GLY A 9 4.67 -11.07 -15.95
N PRO A 10 5.99 -10.94 -15.80
CA PRO A 10 6.55 -10.26 -14.63
C PRO A 10 5.99 -8.85 -14.54
N LEU A 11 5.56 -8.45 -13.34
CA LEU A 11 5.09 -7.09 -13.10
C LEU A 11 6.22 -6.10 -13.41
N SER A 12 5.86 -5.02 -14.09
CA SER A 12 6.80 -3.96 -14.43
C SER A 12 7.31 -3.26 -13.16
N GLU A 13 8.56 -2.76 -13.19
CA GLU A 13 9.22 -2.09 -12.05
C GLU A 13 8.48 -0.83 -11.58
N ASP A 14 7.59 -0.27 -12.40
CA ASP A 14 6.70 0.84 -12.05
C ASP A 14 5.47 0.41 -11.22
N THR A 15 5.32 -0.88 -10.91
CA THR A 15 4.33 -1.41 -9.96
C THR A 15 4.96 -1.67 -8.60
N LEU A 16 4.14 -1.77 -7.55
CA LEU A 16 4.62 -2.08 -6.21
C LEU A 16 5.36 -3.43 -6.17
N GLY A 17 4.76 -4.48 -6.74
CA GLY A 17 5.35 -5.82 -6.77
C GLY A 17 6.60 -5.88 -7.64
N GLY A 18 6.59 -5.23 -8.81
CA GLY A 18 7.77 -5.18 -9.69
C GLY A 18 8.94 -4.42 -9.07
N TYR A 19 8.68 -3.27 -8.43
CA TYR A 19 9.71 -2.52 -7.71
C TYR A 19 10.35 -3.36 -6.60
N GLN A 20 9.53 -4.02 -5.78
CA GLN A 20 10.03 -4.85 -4.67
C GLN A 20 10.88 -6.01 -5.17
N ALA A 21 10.46 -6.66 -6.27
CA ALA A 21 11.23 -7.73 -6.89
C ALA A 21 12.59 -7.25 -7.41
N ALA A 22 12.64 -6.10 -8.08
CA ALA A 22 13.87 -5.55 -8.66
C ALA A 22 14.83 -4.98 -7.60
N HIS A 23 14.31 -4.30 -6.57
CA HIS A 23 15.13 -3.53 -5.63
C HIS A 23 15.34 -4.19 -4.27
N GLN A 24 14.61 -5.27 -3.96
CA GLN A 24 14.69 -5.99 -2.68
C GLN A 24 14.49 -5.07 -1.46
N ARG A 25 13.73 -3.99 -1.63
CA ARG A 25 13.34 -3.04 -0.59
C ARG A 25 12.00 -2.38 -0.91
N PRO A 26 11.28 -1.86 0.10
CA PRO A 26 10.10 -1.04 -0.14
C PRO A 26 10.41 0.24 -0.93
N PRO A 27 9.50 0.71 -1.80
CA PRO A 27 9.59 2.05 -2.36
C PRO A 27 9.37 3.10 -1.25
N ALA A 28 10.02 4.25 -1.42
CA ALA A 28 9.88 5.40 -0.53
C ALA A 28 9.14 6.54 -1.24
N PHE A 29 8.26 7.22 -0.50
CA PHE A 29 7.45 8.33 -0.98
C PHE A 29 7.60 9.53 -0.05
N GLY A 30 7.70 10.73 -0.60
CA GLY A 30 7.43 11.95 0.15
C GLY A 30 5.93 12.23 0.13
N GLY A 31 5.34 12.44 1.31
CA GLY A 31 3.96 12.88 1.48
C GLY A 31 3.82 14.40 1.44
N SER A 32 2.63 14.89 1.13
CA SER A 32 2.31 16.33 1.17
C SER A 32 2.41 16.97 2.57
N ASP A 33 2.42 16.17 3.63
CA ASP A 33 2.67 16.60 5.01
C ASP A 33 4.16 16.80 5.35
N GLY A 34 5.05 16.62 4.38
CA GLY A 34 6.49 16.82 4.52
C GLY A 34 7.25 15.63 5.11
N PHE A 35 6.58 14.50 5.39
CA PHE A 35 7.23 13.31 5.91
C PHE A 35 7.58 12.29 4.80
N ALA A 36 8.59 11.46 5.07
CA ALA A 36 8.92 10.32 4.24
C ALA A 36 8.16 9.07 4.69
N TYR A 37 7.74 8.26 3.73
CA TYR A 37 6.96 7.05 3.93
C TYR A 37 7.54 5.88 3.15
N SER A 38 7.61 4.70 3.77
CA SER A 38 7.77 3.42 3.06
C SER A 38 6.46 2.64 3.07
N VAL A 39 6.23 1.75 2.10
CA VAL A 39 4.96 1.02 1.99
C VAL A 39 5.14 -0.49 1.96
N ALA A 40 4.19 -1.21 2.55
CA ALA A 40 4.00 -2.64 2.36
C ALA A 40 2.56 -2.92 1.93
N ALA A 41 2.37 -3.92 1.06
CA ALA A 41 1.07 -4.55 0.88
C ALA A 41 0.94 -5.66 1.94
N SER A 42 -0.15 -5.62 2.69
CA SER A 42 -0.43 -6.56 3.77
C SER A 42 -1.80 -7.18 3.59
N ALA A 43 -1.95 -8.41 4.03
CA ALA A 43 -3.23 -9.08 4.18
C ALA A 43 -3.42 -9.46 5.64
N ASP A 44 -4.66 -9.59 6.07
CA ASP A 44 -4.97 -10.09 7.41
C ASP A 44 -4.33 -11.46 7.66
N GLU A 45 -3.99 -11.76 8.91
CA GLU A 45 -3.39 -13.06 9.29
C GLU A 45 -4.34 -14.24 9.04
N GLY A 46 -5.65 -14.00 9.07
CA GLY A 46 -6.68 -14.99 8.84
C GLY A 46 -7.88 -14.41 8.08
N PRO A 47 -8.74 -15.25 7.53
CA PRO A 47 -9.93 -14.78 6.82
C PRO A 47 -10.94 -14.17 7.79
N GLY A 48 -11.68 -13.17 7.33
CA GLY A 48 -12.82 -12.60 8.04
C GLY A 48 -14.01 -13.57 8.12
N ALA A 49 -15.11 -13.09 8.69
CA ALA A 49 -16.34 -13.88 8.89
C ALA A 49 -16.97 -14.40 7.57
N ASP A 50 -16.64 -13.79 6.44
CA ASP A 50 -17.07 -14.22 5.10
C ASP A 50 -16.11 -15.22 4.45
N GLY A 51 -15.07 -15.67 5.16
CA GLY A 51 -14.08 -16.62 4.67
C GLY A 51 -13.03 -16.03 3.74
N ARG A 52 -12.92 -14.70 3.63
CA ARG A 52 -11.93 -14.03 2.76
C ARG A 52 -10.90 -13.25 3.54
N TYR A 53 -9.70 -13.17 2.99
CA TYR A 53 -8.61 -12.32 3.48
C TYR A 53 -8.79 -10.91 2.93
N GLY A 54 -8.76 -9.89 3.79
CA GLY A 54 -8.69 -8.49 3.38
C GLY A 54 -7.24 -8.09 3.15
N ALA A 55 -6.97 -7.27 2.12
CA ALA A 55 -5.66 -6.71 1.83
C ALA A 55 -5.68 -5.18 1.77
N TYR A 56 -4.64 -4.56 2.32
CA TYR A 56 -4.51 -3.12 2.50
C TYR A 56 -3.06 -2.67 2.30
N LEU A 57 -2.86 -1.36 2.10
CA LEU A 57 -1.52 -0.76 2.09
C LEU A 57 -1.20 -0.20 3.47
N LEU A 58 -0.03 -0.55 4.00
CA LEU A 58 0.52 0.00 5.23
C LEU A 58 1.68 0.95 4.89
N PHE A 59 1.49 2.23 5.17
CA PHE A 59 2.51 3.27 5.01
C PHE A 59 3.17 3.57 6.35
N VAL A 60 4.46 3.25 6.48
CA VAL A 60 5.25 3.59 7.67
C VAL A 60 5.84 4.98 7.49
N ARG A 61 5.47 5.90 8.38
CA ARG A 61 6.01 7.26 8.43
C ARG A 61 7.36 7.26 9.14
N TRP A 62 8.34 7.95 8.60
CA TRP A 62 9.68 8.06 9.18
C TRP A 62 9.93 9.43 9.78
N ARG A 63 10.75 9.49 10.83
CA ARG A 63 11.29 10.75 11.34
C ARG A 63 12.34 11.31 10.38
N GLU A 64 12.65 12.60 10.54
CA GLU A 64 13.82 13.20 9.92
C GLU A 64 15.08 12.38 10.25
N GLY A 65 15.88 12.05 9.23
CA GLY A 65 17.03 11.15 9.35
C GLY A 65 16.71 9.65 9.14
N ALA A 66 15.44 9.27 9.00
CA ALA A 66 14.99 7.90 8.69
C ALA A 66 15.52 6.80 9.63
N ASP A 67 15.82 7.15 10.88
CA ASP A 67 16.38 6.24 11.88
C ASP A 67 15.31 5.41 12.62
N ARG A 68 14.08 5.95 12.75
CA ARG A 68 12.98 5.27 13.43
C ARG A 68 11.58 5.64 12.88
N PRO A 69 10.59 4.75 13.02
CA PRO A 69 9.21 5.05 12.68
C PRO A 69 8.64 6.17 13.55
N ALA A 70 7.87 7.07 12.95
CA ALA A 70 7.13 8.14 13.59
C ALA A 70 5.62 7.87 13.71
N GLY A 71 5.16 6.75 13.15
CA GLY A 71 3.75 6.37 13.04
C GLY A 71 3.49 5.63 11.73
N HIS A 72 2.21 5.35 11.45
CA HIS A 72 1.80 4.78 10.17
C HIS A 72 0.46 5.37 9.72
N LEU A 73 0.14 5.13 8.45
CA LEU A 73 -1.17 5.30 7.85
C LEU A 73 -1.52 3.98 7.16
N GLU A 74 -2.78 3.60 7.18
CA GLU A 74 -3.26 2.39 6.51
C GLU A 74 -4.51 2.70 5.69
N THR A 75 -4.66 2.05 4.55
CA THR A 75 -5.91 2.09 3.81
C THR A 75 -6.94 1.17 4.46
N ASP A 76 -8.22 1.41 4.21
CA ASP A 76 -9.21 0.34 4.29
C ASP A 76 -8.81 -0.82 3.33
N TYR A 77 -9.52 -1.95 3.42
CA TYR A 77 -9.30 -3.06 2.49
C TYR A 77 -9.55 -2.64 1.03
N LEU A 78 -8.51 -2.78 0.22
CA LEU A 78 -8.54 -2.48 -1.22
C LEU A 78 -8.91 -3.70 -2.06
N ALA A 79 -8.68 -4.90 -1.52
CA ALA A 79 -9.00 -6.16 -2.17
C ALA A 79 -9.34 -7.25 -1.15
N PHE A 80 -10.04 -8.28 -1.61
CA PHE A 80 -10.32 -9.49 -0.86
C PHE A 80 -9.96 -10.72 -1.69
N GLY A 81 -9.48 -11.78 -1.03
CA GLY A 81 -9.10 -13.03 -1.68
C GLY A 81 -9.44 -14.27 -0.85
N ALA A 82 -9.54 -15.42 -1.52
CA ALA A 82 -9.71 -16.71 -0.83
C ALA A 82 -8.45 -17.15 -0.08
N THR A 83 -7.29 -16.58 -0.42
CA THR A 83 -6.02 -16.69 0.31
C THR A 83 -5.41 -15.30 0.49
N ALA A 84 -4.44 -15.17 1.40
CA ALA A 84 -3.69 -13.93 1.59
C ALA A 84 -2.99 -13.49 0.28
N GLU A 85 -2.37 -14.42 -0.45
CA GLU A 85 -1.69 -14.14 -1.71
C GLU A 85 -2.67 -13.67 -2.79
N ALA A 86 -3.86 -14.28 -2.86
CA ALA A 86 -4.90 -13.87 -3.79
C ALA A 86 -5.41 -12.45 -3.47
N ALA A 87 -5.50 -12.10 -2.18
CA ALA A 87 -5.88 -10.76 -1.74
C ALA A 87 -4.78 -9.72 -2.04
N LEU A 88 -3.51 -10.10 -1.94
CA LEU A 88 -2.36 -9.22 -2.19
C LEU A 88 -2.11 -8.94 -3.68
N ARG A 89 -2.40 -9.88 -4.58
CA ARG A 89 -2.11 -9.74 -6.03
C ARG A 89 -2.58 -8.42 -6.65
N PRO A 90 -3.82 -7.94 -6.41
CA PRO A 90 -4.27 -6.64 -6.91
C PRO A 90 -3.43 -5.47 -6.40
N LEU A 91 -3.05 -5.47 -5.12
CA LEU A 91 -2.24 -4.41 -4.51
C LEU A 91 -0.81 -4.39 -5.08
N LEU A 92 -0.22 -5.57 -5.30
CA LEU A 92 1.10 -5.69 -5.91
C LEU A 92 1.11 -5.19 -7.38
N SER A 93 -0.04 -5.22 -8.04
CA SER A 93 -0.21 -4.74 -9.41
C SER A 93 -0.45 -3.23 -9.51
N LEU A 94 -0.67 -2.53 -8.38
CA LEU A 94 -0.78 -1.07 -8.38
C LEU A 94 0.52 -0.44 -8.86
N THR A 95 0.41 0.56 -9.72
CA THR A 95 1.53 1.42 -10.08
C THR A 95 2.03 2.18 -8.84
N LEU A 96 3.31 2.53 -8.80
CA LEU A 96 3.87 3.39 -7.75
C LEU A 96 3.15 4.74 -7.68
N ARG A 97 2.58 5.20 -8.80
CA ARG A 97 1.75 6.40 -8.84
C ARG A 97 0.42 6.19 -8.09
N GLU A 98 -0.29 5.11 -8.36
CA GLU A 98 -1.55 4.79 -7.64
C GLU A 98 -1.28 4.59 -6.14
N VAL A 99 -0.18 3.92 -5.78
CA VAL A 99 0.25 3.78 -4.38
C VAL A 99 0.48 5.16 -3.74
N LYS A 100 1.16 6.08 -4.44
CA LYS A 100 1.30 7.46 -3.96
C LYS A 100 -0.05 8.17 -3.80
N ASP A 101 -0.96 8.01 -4.75
CA ASP A 101 -2.29 8.63 -4.67
C ASP A 101 -3.12 8.07 -3.49
N HIS A 102 -2.88 6.82 -3.05
CA HIS A 102 -3.44 6.29 -1.80
C HIS A 102 -2.84 6.98 -0.56
N LEU A 103 -1.51 7.18 -0.52
CA LEU A 103 -0.84 7.88 0.58
C LEU A 103 -1.39 9.31 0.75
N GLU A 104 -1.50 10.07 -0.34
CA GLU A 104 -1.95 11.47 -0.27
C GLU A 104 -3.38 11.58 0.27
N ARG A 105 -4.29 10.67 -0.14
CA ARG A 105 -5.66 10.61 0.40
C ARG A 105 -5.69 10.32 1.90
N LEU A 106 -4.79 9.48 2.40
CA LEU A 106 -4.71 9.18 3.84
C LEU A 106 -4.16 10.39 4.63
N ILE A 107 -3.21 11.12 4.06
CA ILE A 107 -2.67 12.35 4.65
C ILE A 107 -3.77 13.41 4.73
N GLU A 108 -4.50 13.63 3.64
CA GLU A 108 -5.62 14.59 3.57
C GLU A 108 -6.69 14.26 4.62
N ALA A 109 -7.18 13.01 4.65
CA ALA A 109 -8.19 12.56 5.61
C ALA A 109 -7.74 12.68 7.07
N ARG A 110 -6.44 12.54 7.35
CA ARG A 110 -5.88 12.75 8.68
C ARG A 110 -5.85 14.23 9.06
N GLY A 111 -5.51 15.11 8.12
CA GLY A 111 -5.53 16.56 8.31
C GLY A 111 -6.92 17.09 8.67
N GLU A 112 -7.96 16.54 8.04
CA GLU A 112 -9.36 16.87 8.35
C GLU A 112 -9.81 16.41 9.75
N ARG A 113 -9.14 15.39 10.32
CA ARG A 113 -9.49 14.81 11.63
C ARG A 113 -8.80 15.48 12.82
N ALA A 114 -7.85 16.39 12.62
CA ALA A 114 -7.23 17.13 13.71
C ALA A 114 -8.11 18.34 14.11
N PRO A 115 -8.74 18.37 15.29
CA PRO A 115 -9.33 19.59 15.81
C PRO A 115 -8.22 20.53 16.35
N GLY A 116 -8.45 21.83 16.24
CA GLY A 116 -7.65 22.87 16.89
C GLY A 116 -7.75 22.88 18.40
#